data_AF-A0A5R9GIX1-F1
#
_entry.id   AF-A0A5R9GIX1-F1
#
_cell.length_a   1.000
_cell.length_b   1.000
_cell.length_c   1.000
_cell.angle_alpha   90.00
_cell.angle_beta   90.00
_cell.angle_gamma   90.00
#
_symmetry.space_group_name_H-M   'P 1'
#
loop_
_entity.id
_entity.type
_entity.pdbx_description
1 polymer ?
#
loop_
_entity_poly.entity_id
_entity_poly.type
_entity_poly.pdbx_seq_one_letter_code
_entity_poly.pdbx_strand_id
1 'polypeptide(L)'
;MVTSIFGWLTDKEIGDALVAPYTAHAQFDRAFVDFTGPELIQKVRLLHQQGYKGCWSLEHRSGTNEYLEVERDLLDLRLAVKRIID
;
A
#
# COMPACT_ATOMS: atom_id res chain seq x y z
N MET A 1 6.93 -13.08 2.83
CA MET A 1 7.67 -11.83 3.12
C MET A 1 6.66 -10.71 3.28
N VAL A 2 6.75 -9.93 4.36
CA VAL A 2 5.96 -8.70 4.54
C VAL A 2 6.84 -7.54 4.08
N THR A 3 6.31 -6.67 3.24
CA THR A 3 7.03 -5.51 2.69
C THR A 3 6.24 -4.23 3.02
N SER A 4 6.91 -3.27 3.67
CA SER A 4 6.39 -1.92 3.83
C SER A 4 6.57 -1.14 2.53
N ILE A 5 5.46 -0.68 1.97
CA ILE A 5 5.43 0.04 0.70
C ILE A 5 5.98 1.46 0.91
N PHE A 6 6.79 1.95 -0.04
CA PHE A 6 7.48 3.25 0.02
C PHE A 6 8.54 3.43 1.13
N GLY A 7 8.86 2.38 1.89
CA GLY A 7 9.82 2.45 3.00
C GLY A 7 11.31 2.43 2.60
N TRP A 8 11.65 2.65 1.32
CA TRP A 8 13.00 2.49 0.79
C TRP A 8 13.90 3.68 1.11
N LEU A 9 15.13 3.43 1.57
CA LEU A 9 16.17 4.46 1.77
C LEU A 9 16.90 4.80 0.46
N THR A 10 17.13 3.80 -0.39
CA THR A 10 17.71 3.90 -1.74
C THR A 10 16.77 3.27 -2.75
N ASP A 11 16.88 3.65 -4.03
CA ASP A 11 16.10 3.06 -5.14
C ASP A 11 14.58 3.17 -4.96
N LYS A 12 14.12 4.30 -4.38
CA LYS A 12 12.71 4.55 -4.03
C LYS A 12 11.74 4.37 -5.19
N GLU A 13 12.21 4.67 -6.39
CA GLU A 13 11.42 4.64 -7.61
C GLU A 13 11.19 3.21 -8.12
N ILE A 14 12.07 2.25 -7.78
CA ILE A 14 12.05 0.88 -8.32
C ILE A 14 11.89 -0.20 -7.25
N GLY A 15 12.19 0.09 -5.99
CA GLY A 15 12.25 -0.91 -4.90
C GLY A 15 10.97 -1.73 -4.77
N ASP A 16 9.81 -1.06 -4.73
CA ASP A 16 8.51 -1.75 -4.63
C ASP A 16 8.26 -2.68 -5.83
N ALA A 17 8.64 -2.26 -7.04
CA ALA A 17 8.46 -3.05 -8.25
C ALA A 17 9.33 -4.32 -8.23
N LEU A 18 10.57 -4.20 -7.76
CA LEU A 18 11.53 -5.31 -7.69
C LEU A 18 11.05 -6.43 -6.76
N VAL A 19 10.42 -6.08 -5.64
CA VAL A 19 9.99 -7.06 -4.63
C VAL A 19 8.53 -7.51 -4.77
N ALA A 20 7.73 -6.81 -5.58
CA ALA A 20 6.32 -7.11 -5.79
C ALA A 20 6.02 -8.59 -6.10
N PRO A 21 6.73 -9.29 -7.02
CA PRO A 21 6.43 -10.69 -7.31
C PRO A 21 6.67 -11.64 -6.13
N TYR A 22 7.54 -11.26 -5.20
CA TYR A 22 8.00 -12.09 -4.08
C TYR A 22 7.31 -11.73 -2.76
N THR A 23 6.58 -10.62 -2.74
CA THR A 23 5.89 -10.13 -1.55
C THR A 23 4.62 -10.94 -1.33
N ALA A 24 4.44 -11.43 -0.10
CA ALA A 24 3.23 -12.15 0.30
C ALA A 24 2.20 -11.22 0.96
N HIS A 25 2.68 -10.10 1.52
CA HIS A 25 1.87 -9.14 2.26
C HIS A 25 2.46 -7.75 2.10
N ALA A 26 1.66 -6.80 1.61
CA ALA A 26 2.02 -5.42 1.40
C ALA A 26 1.37 -4.56 2.49
N GLN A 27 2.19 -3.76 3.19
CA GLN A 27 1.73 -2.87 4.24
C GLN A 27 1.91 -1.41 3.81
N PHE A 28 0.80 -0.67 3.75
CA PHE A 28 0.75 0.75 3.45
C PHE A 28 0.79 1.54 4.75
N ASP A 29 1.85 2.31 4.96
CA ASP A 29 1.99 3.14 6.15
C ASP A 29 1.62 4.59 5.80
N ARG A 30 0.75 5.21 6.60
CA ARG A 30 0.32 6.60 6.42
C ARG A 30 1.45 7.61 6.57
N ALA A 31 2.58 7.23 7.18
CA ALA A 31 3.79 8.04 7.17
C ALA A 31 4.37 8.24 5.75
N PHE A 32 4.07 7.33 4.81
CA PHE A 32 4.61 7.34 3.45
C PHE A 32 3.54 7.40 2.36
N VAL A 33 2.27 7.15 2.69
CA VAL A 33 1.18 7.08 1.72
C VAL A 33 0.05 8.02 2.10
N ASP A 34 -0.29 8.91 1.16
CA ASP A 34 -1.57 9.61 1.18
C ASP A 34 -2.68 8.71 0.62
N PHE A 35 -3.54 8.20 1.51
CA PHE A 35 -4.68 7.35 1.16
C PHE A 35 -5.78 8.08 0.38
N THR A 36 -5.79 9.42 0.42
CA THR A 36 -6.75 10.25 -0.32
C THR A 36 -6.21 10.71 -1.68
N GLY A 37 -4.91 10.53 -1.90
CA GLY A 37 -4.20 10.99 -3.08
C GLY A 37 -4.19 10.01 -4.25
N PRO A 38 -3.78 10.47 -5.44
CA PRO A 38 -3.65 9.61 -6.62
C PRO A 38 -2.55 8.54 -6.47
N GLU A 39 -1.60 8.74 -5.56
CA GLU A 39 -0.45 7.87 -5.34
C GLU A 39 -0.85 6.47 -4.86
N LEU A 40 -1.92 6.36 -4.06
CA LEU A 40 -2.47 5.07 -3.62
C LEU A 40 -2.84 4.19 -4.82
N ILE A 41 -3.61 4.73 -5.76
CA ILE A 41 -4.05 4.02 -6.97
C ILE A 41 -2.84 3.67 -7.85
N GLN A 42 -1.91 4.60 -8.02
CA GLN A 42 -0.70 4.37 -8.81
C GLN A 42 0.15 3.24 -8.23
N LYS A 43 0.27 3.18 -6.90
CA LYS A 43 1.06 2.16 -6.22
C LYS A 43 0.41 0.79 -6.27
N VAL A 44 -0.89 0.71 -6.02
CA VAL A 44 -1.66 -0.54 -6.19
C VAL A 44 -1.51 -1.06 -7.62
N ARG A 45 -1.61 -0.17 -8.63
CA ARG A 45 -1.37 -0.52 -10.04
C ARG A 45 0.04 -1.04 -10.29
N LEU A 46 1.06 -0.36 -9.78
CA LEU A 46 2.45 -0.79 -9.90
C LEU A 46 2.62 -2.21 -9.36
N LEU A 47 2.22 -2.45 -8.12
CA LEU A 47 2.36 -3.76 -7.47
C LEU A 47 1.63 -4.84 -8.27
N HIS A 48 0.39 -4.59 -8.70
CA HIS A 48 -0.37 -5.53 -9.50
C HIS A 48 0.30 -5.85 -10.84
N GLN A 49 0.76 -4.83 -11.58
CA GLN A 49 1.46 -4.99 -12.86
C GLN A 49 2.78 -5.74 -12.72
N GLN A 50 3.44 -5.62 -11.57
CA GLN A 50 4.67 -6.35 -11.24
C GLN A 50 4.40 -7.73 -10.62
N GLY A 51 3.17 -8.23 -10.69
CA GLY A 51 2.85 -9.61 -10.33
C GLY A 51 2.57 -9.85 -8.84
N TYR A 52 2.35 -8.79 -8.06
CA TYR A 52 1.91 -8.92 -6.68
C TYR A 52 0.53 -9.59 -6.59
N LYS A 53 0.42 -10.62 -5.74
CA LYS A 53 -0.81 -11.42 -5.53
C LYS A 53 -1.13 -11.65 -4.05
N GLY A 54 -0.44 -10.93 -3.16
CA GLY A 54 -0.53 -11.12 -1.71
C GLY A 54 -1.66 -10.34 -1.05
N CYS A 55 -1.61 -10.28 0.29
CA CYS A 55 -2.58 -9.58 1.12
C CYS A 55 -2.30 -8.07 1.22
N TRP A 56 -3.34 -7.25 1.13
CA TRP A 56 -3.25 -5.79 1.31
C TRP A 56 -3.51 -5.43 2.78
N SER A 57 -2.70 -4.56 3.35
CA SER A 57 -2.88 -4.06 4.71
C SER A 57 -2.40 -2.63 4.84
N LEU A 58 -2.74 -2.01 5.97
CA LEU A 58 -2.21 -0.71 6.33
C LEU A 58 -1.74 -0.69 7.77
N GLU A 59 -0.88 0.28 8.07
CA GLU A 59 -0.44 0.60 9.40
C GLU A 59 -0.72 2.07 9.70
N HIS A 60 -1.27 2.30 10.90
CA HIS A 60 -1.56 3.61 11.43
C HIS A 60 -1.08 3.66 12.89
N ARG A 61 -0.23 4.64 13.22
CA ARG A 61 0.36 4.80 14.55
C ARG A 61 0.35 6.26 14.97
N SER A 62 -0.84 6.83 15.14
CA SER A 62 -0.99 8.24 15.57
C SER A 62 -1.34 8.37 17.05
N GLY A 63 -1.81 7.30 17.70
CA GLY A 63 -2.38 7.34 19.04
C GLY A 63 -3.69 8.13 19.15
N THR A 64 -4.26 8.61 18.03
CA THR A 64 -5.43 9.49 18.00
C THR A 64 -6.47 8.96 17.03
N ASN A 65 -7.69 8.67 17.51
CA ASN A 65 -8.81 8.17 16.69
C ASN A 65 -8.48 6.96 15.79
N GLU A 66 -7.54 6.12 16.21
CA GLU A 66 -6.90 5.11 15.34
C GLU A 66 -7.92 4.19 14.65
N TYR A 67 -8.96 3.74 15.36
CA TYR A 67 -9.97 2.86 14.77
C TYR A 67 -10.76 3.52 13.63
N LEU A 68 -11.19 4.77 13.80
CA LEU A 68 -11.97 5.50 12.79
C LEU A 68 -11.10 5.85 11.57
N GLU A 69 -9.87 6.28 11.81
CA GLU A 69 -8.91 6.60 10.75
C GLU A 69 -8.52 5.34 9.96
N VAL A 70 -8.26 4.22 10.65
CA VAL A 70 -7.98 2.92 10.02
C VAL A 70 -9.17 2.42 9.20
N GLU A 71 -10.39 2.55 9.71
CA GLU A 71 -11.60 2.15 8.98
C GLU A 71 -11.74 2.92 7.65
N ARG A 72 -11.51 4.24 7.69
CA ARG A 72 -11.51 5.09 6.50
C ARG A 72 -10.40 4.70 5.52
N ASP A 73 -9.16 4.61 5.98
CA ASP A 73 -8.00 4.30 5.14
C ASP A 73 -8.12 2.89 4.53
N LEU A 74 -8.71 1.93 5.26
CA LEU A 74 -9.02 0.58 4.74
C LEU A 74 -10.08 0.61 3.65
N LEU A 75 -11.10 1.46 3.77
CA LEU A 75 -12.11 1.63 2.73
C LEU A 75 -11.48 2.19 1.46
N ASP A 76 -10.64 3.22 1.58
CA ASP A 76 -9.95 3.85 0.45
C ASP A 76 -8.99 2.84 -0.24
N LEU A 77 -8.20 2.09 0.53
CA LEU A 77 -7.34 1.02 0.00
C LEU A 77 -8.16 -0.06 -0.72
N ARG A 78 -9.27 -0.51 -0.13
CA ARG A 78 -10.15 -1.50 -0.75
C ARG A 78 -10.71 -1.00 -2.09
N LEU A 79 -11.14 0.27 -2.15
CA LEU A 79 -11.64 0.87 -3.39
C LEU A 79 -10.55 0.99 -4.45
N ALA A 80 -9.32 1.36 -4.07
CA ALA A 80 -8.19 1.43 -4.97
C ALA A 80 -7.83 0.05 -5.54
N VAL A 81 -7.76 -0.98 -4.70
CA VAL A 81 -7.53 -2.38 -5.11
C VAL A 81 -8.62 -2.85 -6.07
N LYS A 82 -9.88 -2.64 -5.70
CA LYS A 82 -11.03 -3.01 -6.55
C LYS A 82 -10.94 -2.38 -7.93
N ARG A 83 -10.63 -1.08 -8.02
CA ARG A 83 -10.53 -0.35 -9.28
C ARG A 83 -9.44 -0.84 -10.22
N ILE A 84 -8.42 -1.52 -9.70
CA ILE A 84 -7.26 -1.96 -10.47
C ILE A 84 -7.35 -3.43 -10.85
N ILE A 85 -7.88 -4.27 -9.95
CA ILE A 85 -7.88 -5.73 -10.11
C ILE A 85 -9.20 -6.24 -10.70
N ASP A 86 -10.33 -5.56 -10.45
CA ASP A 86 -11.65 -5.87 -11.02
C ASP A 86 -12.00 -4.92 -12.18
#